data_AF-A0A926LMB3-F1
#
_entry.id   AF-A0A926LMB3-F1
#
_cell.length_a   1.000
_cell.length_b   1.000
_cell.length_c   1.000
_cell.angle_alpha   90.00
_cell.angle_beta   90.00
_cell.angle_gamma   90.00
#
_symmetry.space_group_name_H-M   'P 1'
#
loop_
_entity.id
_entity.type
_entity.pdbx_description
1 polymer ?
#
loop_
_entity_poly.entity_id
_entity_poly.type
_entity_poly.pdbx_seq_one_letter_code
_entity_poly.pdbx_strand_id
1 'polypeptide(L)' 'MNDPYAMPNGVLRNKLGLTDHQLLAAAEADITRARLVMLAERPLPGAYDLGHLEAFHAAIFGDIYP' A
#
# COMPACT_ATOMS: atom_id res chain seq x y z
N MET A 1 13.61 -20.36 -5.08
CA MET A 1 12.48 -19.99 -4.21
C MET A 1 11.75 -18.87 -4.92
N ASN A 2 10.47 -19.05 -5.28
CA ASN A 2 9.68 -18.02 -5.95
C ASN A 2 9.00 -17.17 -4.86
N ASP A 3 9.11 -15.85 -4.93
CA ASP A 3 8.45 -14.97 -3.98
C ASP A 3 6.92 -15.03 -4.20
N PRO A 4 6.11 -15.43 -3.20
CA PRO A 4 4.66 -15.55 -3.37
C PRO A 4 3.94 -14.21 -3.55
N TYR A 5 4.58 -13.09 -3.18
CA TYR A 5 4.06 -11.74 -3.32
C TYR A 5 4.46 -11.09 -4.63
N ALA A 6 5.48 -11.60 -5.30
CA ALA A 6 5.90 -11.13 -6.61
C ALA A 6 5.27 -11.95 -7.75
N MET A 7 5.02 -11.27 -8.85
CA MET A 7 4.75 -11.87 -10.15
C MET A 7 6.06 -12.41 -10.75
N PRO A 8 6.01 -13.28 -11.79
CA PRO A 8 7.22 -13.85 -12.39
C PRO A 8 8.23 -12.83 -12.92
N ASN A 9 7.78 -11.60 -13.20
CA ASN A 9 8.61 -10.48 -13.64
C ASN A 9 9.19 -9.64 -12.48
N GLY A 10 9.00 -10.06 -11.22
CA GLY A 10 9.49 -9.39 -10.02
C GLY A 10 8.61 -8.23 -9.51
N VAL A 11 7.51 -7.90 -10.20
CA VAL A 11 6.59 -6.85 -9.77
C VAL A 11 5.62 -7.40 -8.71
N LEU A 12 5.36 -6.62 -7.65
CA LEU A 12 4.46 -7.04 -6.58
C LEU A 12 3.03 -7.22 -7.09
N ARG A 13 2.36 -8.28 -6.61
CA ARG A 13 0.93 -8.50 -6.85
C ARG A 13 0.14 -7.34 -6.26
N ASN A 14 -0.58 -6.62 -7.12
CA ASN A 14 -1.33 -5.43 -6.74
C ASN A 14 -2.76 -5.48 -7.30
N LYS A 15 -3.69 -4.77 -6.66
CA LYS A 15 -5.10 -4.64 -7.04
C LYS A 15 -5.30 -3.80 -8.31
N LEU A 16 -4.27 -3.06 -8.73
CA LEU A 16 -4.30 -2.20 -9.91
C LEU A 16 -4.06 -2.98 -11.22
N GLY A 17 -3.67 -4.26 -11.13
CA GLY A 17 -3.35 -5.09 -12.30
C GLY A 17 -2.07 -4.66 -13.04
N LEU A 18 -1.23 -3.84 -12.40
CA LEU A 18 -0.01 -3.32 -13.02
C LEU A 18 1.08 -4.38 -13.01
N THR A 19 1.72 -4.56 -14.17
CA THR A 19 2.83 -5.51 -14.36
C THR A 19 4.16 -4.81 -14.66
N ASP A 20 4.17 -3.48 -14.70
CA ASP A 20 5.36 -2.67 -14.91
C ASP A 20 5.77 -2.01 -13.58
N HIS A 21 7.07 -2.08 -13.27
CA HIS A 21 7.59 -1.60 -11.99
C HIS A 21 7.53 -0.07 -11.85
N GLN A 22 7.73 0.67 -12.94
CA GLN A 22 7.68 2.13 -12.92
C GLN A 22 6.25 2.62 -12.80
N LEU A 23 5.31 1.99 -13.53
CA LEU A 23 3.88 2.29 -13.41
C LEU A 23 3.36 1.98 -12.01
N LEU A 24 3.74 0.83 -11.42
CA LEU A 24 3.33 0.49 -10.07
C LEU A 24 3.89 1.50 -9.05
N ALA A 25 5.16 1.87 -9.15
CA ALA A 25 5.76 2.84 -8.24
C ALA A 25 5.11 4.23 -8.34
N ALA A 26 4.79 4.69 -9.54
CA ALA A 26 4.08 5.95 -9.74
C ALA A 26 2.68 5.91 -9.14
N ALA A 27 1.91 4.86 -9.43
CA ALA A 27 0.56 4.69 -8.88
C ALA A 27 0.57 4.57 -7.34
N GLU A 28 1.53 3.83 -6.77
CA GLU A 28 1.71 3.71 -5.34
C GLU A 28 1.97 5.07 -4.69
N ALA A 29 2.90 5.86 -5.24
CA ALA A 29 3.21 7.19 -4.71
C ALA A 29 2.00 8.12 -4.72
N ASP A 30 1.21 8.12 -5.81
CA ASP A 30 0.04 8.98 -5.93
C ASP A 30 -1.09 8.58 -4.95
N ILE A 31 -1.39 7.29 -4.86
CA ILE A 31 -2.45 6.77 -3.98
C ILE A 31 -2.06 6.97 -2.51
N THR A 32 -0.85 6.58 -2.12
CA THR A 32 -0.38 6.70 -0.74
C THR A 32 -0.32 8.16 -0.30
N ARG A 33 0.09 9.09 -1.18
CA ARG A 33 0.08 10.52 -0.89
C ARG A 33 -1.34 11.03 -0.60
N ALA A 34 -2.33 10.62 -1.39
CA ALA A 34 -3.72 10.98 -1.13
C ALA A 34 -4.21 10.42 0.21
N ARG A 35 -3.89 9.15 0.52
CA ARG A 35 -4.24 8.52 1.80
C ARG A 35 -3.59 9.21 3.00
N LEU A 36 -2.33 9.61 2.89
CA LEU A 36 -1.63 10.36 3.94
C LEU A 36 -2.27 11.72 4.21
N VAL A 37 -2.73 12.45 3.18
CA VAL A 37 -3.47 13.70 3.37
C VAL A 37 -4.78 13.45 4.13
N MET A 38 -5.54 12.41 3.76
CA MET A 38 -6.77 12.05 4.48
C MET A 38 -6.51 11.68 5.94
N LEU A 39 -5.42 10.95 6.21
CA LEU A 39 -5.02 10.56 7.57
C LEU A 39 -4.50 11.74 8.39
N ALA A 40 -3.90 12.75 7.77
CA ALA A 40 -3.49 13.97 8.46
C ALA A 40 -4.70 14.80 8.90
N GLU A 41 -5.77 14.84 8.10
CA GLU A 41 -7.04 15.50 8.46
C GLU A 41 -7.84 14.71 9.50
N ARG A 42 -7.85 13.37 9.37
CA ARG A 42 -8.61 12.45 10.22
C ARG A 42 -7.73 11.26 10.60
N PRO A 43 -6.91 11.40 11.64
CA PRO A 43 -6.04 10.32 12.08
C PRO A 43 -6.87 9.14 12.59
N LEU A 44 -6.34 7.92 12.40
CA LEU A 44 -6.92 6.74 12.99
C LEU A 44 -6.76 6.81 14.51
N PRO A 45 -7.82 6.56 15.29
CA PRO A 45 -7.70 6.44 16.73
C PRO A 45 -7.04 5.10 17.08
N GLY A 46 -6.11 5.12 18.03
CA GLY A 46 -5.44 3.91 18.50
C GLY A 46 -4.30 4.19 19.48
N ALA A 47 -3.71 3.11 20.00
CA ALA A 47 -2.74 3.17 21.09
C ALA A 47 -1.27 3.25 20.63
N TYR A 48 -1.02 3.43 19.33
CA TYR A 48 0.33 3.36 18.73
C TYR A 48 1.06 2.05 19.02
N ASP A 49 0.30 0.97 19.15
CA ASP A 49 0.78 -0.39 19.22
C ASP A 49 0.87 -1.01 17.82
N LEU A 50 1.19 -2.31 17.76
CA LEU A 50 1.27 -3.04 16.51
C LEU A 50 -0.06 -3.00 15.75
N GLY A 51 -1.19 -3.14 16.43
CA GLY A 51 -2.51 -3.10 15.77
C GLY A 51 -2.80 -1.73 15.15
N HIS A 52 -2.38 -0.65 15.82
CA HIS A 52 -2.49 0.69 15.26
C HIS A 52 -1.60 0.87 14.03
N LEU A 53 -0.36 0.35 14.06
CA LEU A 53 0.54 0.38 12.91
C LEU A 53 -0.02 -0.40 11.72
N GLU A 54 -0.55 -1.60 11.96
CA GLU A 54 -1.19 -2.44 10.94
C GLU A 54 -2.41 -1.73 10.33
N ALA A 55 -3.22 -1.06 11.14
CA ALA A 55 -4.36 -0.27 10.67
C ALA A 55 -3.92 0.90 9.79
N PHE A 56 -2.85 1.62 10.16
CA PHE A 56 -2.26 2.65 9.31
C PHE A 56 -1.71 2.08 8.00
N HIS A 57 -0.99 0.96 8.06
CA HIS A 57 -0.46 0.30 6.87
C HIS A 57 -1.60 -0.12 5.92
N ALA A 58 -2.67 -0.73 6.45
CA ALA A 58 -3.85 -1.08 5.69
C ALA A 58 -4.57 0.14 5.11
N ALA A 59 -4.65 1.25 5.84
CA ALA A 59 -5.27 2.48 5.35
C ALA A 59 -4.46 3.15 4.22
N ILE A 60 -3.13 3.07 4.27
CA ILE A 60 -2.23 3.68 3.27
C ILE A 60 -2.13 2.82 2.02
N PHE A 61 -2.01 1.50 2.17
CA PHE A 61 -1.67 0.57 1.09
C PHE A 61 -2.80 -0.38 0.69
N GLY A 62 -3.90 -0.42 1.42
CA GLY A 62 -4.98 -1.40 1.23
C GLY A 62 -5.69 -1.30 -0.13
N ASP A 63 -5.62 -0.16 -0.82
CA ASP A 63 -6.12 -0.03 -2.19
C ASP A 63 -5.17 -0.61 -3.24
N ILE A 64 -3.90 -0.79 -2.88
CA ILE A 64 -2.81 -1.19 -3.79
C ILE A 64 -2.54 -2.68 -3.63
N TYR A 65 -2.48 -3.19 -2.40
CA TYR A 65 -2.08 -4.57 -2.12
C TYR A 65 -3.23 -5.42 -1.54
N PRO A 66 -3.28 -6.74 -1.84
CA PRO A 66 -4.26 -7.69 -1.32
C PRO A 66 -4.21 -7.85 0.20
#